data_AF-A0A9P8ADB1-F1
#
_entry.id   AF-A0A9P8ADB1-F1
#
_cell.length_a   1.000
_cell.length_b   1.000
_cell.length_c   1.000
_cell.angle_alpha   90.00
_cell.angle_beta   90.00
_cell.angle_gamma   90.00
#
_symmetry.space_group_name_H-M   'P 1'
#
loop_
_entity.id
_entity.type
_entity.pdbx_description
1 polymer ?
#
loop_
_entity_poly.entity_id
_entity_poly.type
_entity_poly.pdbx_seq_one_letter_code
_entity_poly.pdbx_strand_id
1 'polypeptide(L)'
;MFQRASTTRWYSTGNSRRSPHAQWYSDVLPAMIPIFLLGSAVYLGLQLAQTRLSHEKYMHDAKERVERLEAEIESLQQDRHAASTETIPKDRSWWRW
;
A
#
# COMPACT_ATOMS: atom_id res chain seq x y z
N MET A 1 -15.13 -71.89 22.54
CA MET A 1 -15.10 -70.43 22.73
C MET A 1 -13.64 -69.98 22.80
N PHE A 2 -13.02 -69.60 21.68
CA PHE A 2 -11.74 -68.89 21.67
C PHE A 2 -11.68 -67.98 20.43
N GLN A 3 -11.57 -66.68 20.70
CA GLN A 3 -11.51 -65.60 19.73
C GLN A 3 -10.20 -65.66 18.95
N ARG A 4 -10.27 -65.62 17.61
CA ARG A 4 -9.10 -65.39 16.77
C ARG A 4 -8.85 -63.89 16.68
N ALA A 5 -7.70 -63.46 17.20
CA ALA A 5 -7.22 -62.09 17.15
C ALA A 5 -7.19 -61.57 15.71
N SER A 6 -7.78 -60.39 15.49
CA SER A 6 -7.68 -59.64 14.25
C SER A 6 -6.31 -58.96 14.19
N THR A 7 -5.38 -59.55 13.43
CA THR A 7 -4.10 -58.93 13.09
C THR A 7 -4.35 -57.69 12.23
N THR A 8 -4.27 -56.52 12.85
CA THR A 8 -4.28 -55.23 12.14
C THR A 8 -3.10 -55.20 11.18
N ARG A 9 -3.39 -55.31 9.87
CA ARG A 9 -2.39 -55.25 8.81
C ARG A 9 -2.07 -53.77 8.56
N TRP A 10 -0.98 -53.30 9.14
CA TRP A 10 -0.43 -51.98 8.85
C TRP A 10 0.15 -52.02 7.44
N TYR A 11 -0.52 -51.39 6.48
CA TYR A 11 0.06 -51.14 5.18
C TYR A 11 1.15 -50.09 5.35
N SER A 12 2.41 -50.53 5.38
CA SER A 12 3.52 -49.64 5.12
C SER A 12 3.33 -49.06 3.72
N THR A 13 3.01 -47.78 3.62
CA THR A 13 3.19 -46.99 2.39
C THR A 13 4.69 -46.77 2.14
N GLY A 14 5.45 -47.85 2.17
CA GLY A 14 6.85 -47.89 1.80
C GLY A 14 6.89 -48.41 0.37
N ASN A 15 7.35 -47.55 -0.55
CA ASN A 15 7.67 -47.89 -1.94
C ASN A 15 6.54 -47.79 -2.99
N SER A 16 5.75 -46.71 -2.98
CA SER A 16 5.25 -46.19 -4.26
C SER A 16 6.44 -45.55 -4.96
N ARG A 17 7.00 -46.19 -6.01
CA ARG A 17 7.97 -45.55 -6.93
C ARG A 17 7.40 -44.18 -7.31
N ARG A 18 7.95 -43.10 -6.73
CA ARG A 18 7.54 -41.74 -7.08
C ARG A 18 7.80 -41.57 -8.57
N SER A 19 6.88 -40.95 -9.29
CA SER A 19 7.12 -40.68 -10.71
C SER A 19 8.40 -39.83 -10.82
N PRO A 20 9.21 -40.00 -11.89
CA PRO A 20 10.43 -39.21 -12.09
C PRO A 20 10.17 -37.70 -11.97
N HIS A 21 8.98 -37.25 -12.39
CA HIS A 21 8.53 -35.88 -12.23
C HIS A 21 8.27 -35.48 -10.77
N ALA A 22 7.64 -36.34 -9.96
CA ALA A 22 7.41 -36.07 -8.54
C ALA A 22 8.73 -35.95 -7.75
N GLN A 23 9.74 -36.73 -8.15
CA GLN A 23 11.08 -36.66 -7.56
C GLN A 23 11.82 -35.39 -7.98
N TRP A 24 11.66 -34.95 -9.24
CA TRP A 24 12.16 -33.66 -9.70
C TRP A 24 11.55 -32.48 -8.92
N TYR A 25 10.23 -32.47 -8.71
CA TYR A 25 9.58 -31.42 -7.91
C TYR A 25 10.02 -31.44 -6.44
N SER A 26 10.20 -32.63 -5.84
CA SER A 26 10.63 -32.73 -4.43
C SER A 26 12.05 -32.24 -4.20
N ASP A 27 12.91 -32.35 -5.21
CA ASP A 27 14.32 -31.99 -5.07
C ASP A 27 14.57 -30.52 -5.48
N VAL A 28 13.84 -30.02 -6.49
CA VAL A 28 14.01 -28.66 -7.01
C VAL A 28 13.26 -27.61 -6.18
N LEU A 29 12.02 -27.86 -5.76
CA LEU A 29 11.23 -26.85 -5.04
C LEU A 29 11.91 -26.39 -3.73
N PRO A 30 12.42 -27.28 -2.86
CA PRO A 30 13.09 -26.84 -1.63
C PRO A 30 14.35 -26.02 -1.91
N ALA A 31 15.05 -26.31 -3.00
CA ALA A 31 16.21 -25.55 -3.44
C ALA A 31 15.85 -24.14 -3.95
N MET A 32 14.61 -23.91 -4.41
CA MET A 32 14.13 -22.60 -4.86
C MET A 32 13.62 -21.70 -3.72
N ILE A 33 13.17 -22.27 -2.60
CA ILE A 33 12.69 -21.51 -1.43
C ILE A 33 13.66 -20.39 -0.99
N PRO A 34 14.97 -20.64 -0.77
CA PRO A 34 15.88 -19.59 -0.31
C PRO A 34 16.02 -18.43 -1.30
N ILE A 35 15.99 -18.71 -2.60
CA ILE A 35 16.08 -17.68 -3.66
C ILE A 35 14.83 -16.80 -3.66
N PHE A 36 13.65 -17.42 -3.53
CA PHE A 36 12.39 -16.70 -3.42
C PHE A 36 12.35 -15.83 -2.16
N LEU A 37 12.79 -16.35 -1.01
CA LEU A 37 12.87 -15.60 0.23
C LEU A 37 13.82 -14.40 0.11
N LEU A 38 14.97 -14.58 -0.55
CA LEU A 38 15.92 -13.50 -0.80
C LEU A 38 15.28 -12.41 -1.68
N GLY A 39 14.60 -12.79 -2.76
CA GLY A 39 13.90 -11.86 -3.64
C GLY A 39 12.79 -11.09 -2.91
N SER A 40 12.00 -11.77 -2.08
CA SER A 40 10.96 -11.16 -1.27
C SER A 40 11.54 -10.20 -0.22
N ALA A 41 12.63 -10.58 0.46
CA ALA A 41 13.29 -9.73 1.45
C ALA A 41 13.84 -8.43 0.81
N VAL A 42 14.49 -8.54 -0.35
CA VAL A 42 14.99 -7.38 -1.10
C VAL A 42 13.84 -6.49 -1.56
N TYR A 43 12.78 -7.07 -2.13
CA TYR A 43 11.61 -6.33 -2.58
C TYR A 43 10.94 -5.56 -1.43
N LEU A 44 10.70 -6.23 -0.30
CA LEU A 44 10.11 -5.60 0.89
C LEU A 44 11.01 -4.50 1.47
N GLY A 45 12.33 -4.70 1.48
CA GLY A 45 13.29 -3.69 1.88
C GLY A 45 13.25 -2.45 0.99
N LEU A 46 13.21 -2.66 -0.33
CA LEU A 46 13.13 -1.57 -1.31
C LEU A 46 11.77 -0.84 -1.22
N GLN A 47 10.68 -1.58 -1.03
CA GLN A 47 9.35 -1.01 -0.88
C GLN A 47 9.22 -0.19 0.41
N LEU A 48 9.84 -0.63 1.50
CA LEU A 48 9.89 0.12 2.75
C LEU A 48 10.68 1.43 2.58
N ALA A 49 11.84 1.36 1.91
CA ALA A 49 12.63 2.54 1.58
C ALA A 49 11.85 3.51 0.67
N GLN A 50 11.15 3.00 -0.35
CA GLN A 50 10.29 3.79 -1.24
C GLN A 50 9.16 4.47 -0.47
N THR A 51 8.54 3.78 0.49
CA THR A 51 7.45 4.33 1.32
C THR A 51 7.94 5.46 2.24
N ARG A 52 9.16 5.34 2.77
CA ARG A 52 9.80 6.42 3.56
C ARG A 52 10.05 7.66 2.70
N LEU A 53 10.65 7.46 1.53
CA LEU A 53 10.92 8.55 0.58
C LEU A 53 9.64 9.22 0.08
N SER A 54 8.58 8.45 -0.18
CA SER A 54 7.32 9.01 -0.67
C SER A 54 6.68 9.91 0.40
N HIS A 55 6.74 9.54 1.67
CA HIS A 55 6.16 10.35 2.74
C HIS A 55 6.85 11.71 2.89
N GLU A 56 8.19 11.75 2.81
CA GLU A 56 8.94 13.01 2.85
C GLU A 56 8.62 13.89 1.63
N LYS A 57 8.55 13.30 0.45
CA LYS A 57 8.14 14.01 -0.77
C LYS A 57 6.71 14.56 -0.66
N TYR A 58 5.75 13.75 -0.18
CA TYR A 58 4.36 14.19 -0.02
C TYR A 58 4.23 15.35 0.98
N MET A 59 5.02 15.36 2.06
CA MET A 59 5.04 16.47 3.00
C MET A 59 5.59 17.76 2.38
N HIS A 60 6.64 17.64 1.57
CA HIS A 60 7.20 18.77 0.84
C HIS A 60 6.18 19.34 -0.18
N ASP A 61 5.59 18.48 -1.01
CA ASP A 61 4.59 18.87 -2.01
C ASP A 61 3.33 19.47 -1.36
N ALA A 62 2.91 18.95 -0.20
CA ALA A 62 1.78 19.50 0.55
C ALA A 62 2.10 20.90 1.10
N LYS A 63 3.30 21.10 1.66
CA LYS A 63 3.73 22.40 2.17
C LYS A 63 3.78 23.45 1.06
N GLU A 64 4.36 23.11 -0.10
CA GLU A 64 4.42 24.02 -1.25
C GLU A 64 3.01 24.40 -1.76
N ARG A 65 2.07 23.45 -1.76
CA ARG A 65 0.67 23.74 -2.11
C ARG A 65 -0.01 24.66 -1.11
N VAL A 66 0.23 24.47 0.18
CA VAL A 66 -0.33 25.35 1.22
C VAL A 66 0.22 26.76 1.06
N GLU A 67 1.53 26.92 0.91
CA GLU A 67 2.16 28.24 0.73
C GLU A 67 1.62 28.96 -0.51
N ARG A 68 1.43 28.23 -1.62
CA ARG A 68 0.81 28.79 -2.84
C ARG A 68 -0.62 29.26 -2.59
N LEU A 69 -1.42 28.46 -1.90
CA LEU A 69 -2.81 28.80 -1.59
C LEU A 69 -2.90 29.96 -0.60
N GLU A 70 -1.98 30.03 0.37
CA GLU A 70 -1.89 31.15 1.31
C GLU A 70 -1.56 32.45 0.57
N ALA A 71 -0.62 32.43 -0.37
CA ALA A 71 -0.29 33.59 -1.20
C ALA A 71 -1.48 34.05 -2.07
N GLU A 72 -2.24 33.11 -2.65
CA GLU A 72 -3.43 33.42 -3.43
C GLU A 72 -4.56 33.99 -2.56
N ILE A 73 -4.74 33.48 -1.34
CA ILE A 73 -5.69 34.05 -0.38
C ILE A 73 -5.27 35.48 0.00
N GLU A 74 -3.98 35.71 0.26
CA GLU A 74 -3.48 37.03 0.61
C GLU A 74 -3.72 38.05 -0.52
N SER A 75 -3.45 37.68 -1.78
CA SER A 75 -3.73 38.55 -2.92
C SER A 75 -5.22 38.85 -3.07
N LEU A 76 -6.08 37.83 -2.94
CA LEU A 76 -7.54 38.01 -3.02
C LEU A 76 -8.09 38.86 -1.87
N GLN A 77 -7.51 38.73 -0.67
CA GLN A 77 -7.86 39.60 0.45
C GLN A 77 -7.44 41.04 0.18
N GLN A 78 -6.23 41.27 -0.32
CA GLN A 78 -5.75 42.60 -0.69
C GLN A 78 -6.64 43.25 -1.75
N ASP A 79 -7.01 42.52 -2.81
CA ASP A 79 -7.93 42.99 -3.85
C ASP A 79 -9.30 43.34 -3.27
N ARG A 80 -9.81 42.50 -2.36
CA ARG A 80 -11.09 42.77 -1.68
C ARG A 80 -10.99 44.01 -0.78
N HIS A 81 -9.89 44.20 -0.05
CA HIS A 81 -9.67 45.37 0.78
C HIS A 81 -9.51 46.65 -0.05
N ALA A 82 -8.82 46.59 -1.19
CA ALA A 82 -8.73 47.68 -2.15
C ALA A 82 -10.10 48.06 -2.72
N ALA A 83 -10.88 47.07 -3.18
CA ALA A 83 -12.23 47.27 -3.69
C ALA A 83 -13.22 47.82 -2.62
N SER A 84 -13.05 47.43 -1.36
CA SER A 84 -13.85 47.94 -0.23
C SER A 84 -13.58 49.42 0.07
N THR A 85 -12.38 49.90 -0.26
CA THR A 85 -11.95 51.28 0.01
C THR A 85 -12.43 52.23 -1.08
N GLU A 86 -12.67 51.73 -2.30
CA GLU A 86 -13.01 52.59 -3.44
C GLU A 86 -14.48 52.94 -3.62
N THR A 87 -15.46 52.20 -3.09
CA THR A 87 -16.87 52.59 -3.30
C THR A 87 -17.79 52.17 -2.14
N ILE A 88 -18.16 53.12 -1.30
CA ILE A 88 -19.47 53.10 -0.62
C ILE A 88 -20.36 54.13 -1.34
N PRO A 89 -21.04 53.80 -2.45
CA PRO A 89 -22.25 54.51 -2.81
C PRO A 89 -23.32 54.02 -1.84
N LYS A 90 -23.76 54.94 -0.99
CA LYS A 90 -24.90 54.79 -0.09
C LYS A 90 -26.18 54.72 -0.91
N ASP A 91 -26.48 53.59 -1.53
CA ASP A 91 -27.85 53.30 -1.96
C ASP A 91 -28.19 51.81 -1.86
N ARG A 92 -28.81 51.48 -0.73
CA ARG A 92 -29.37 50.15 -0.41
C ARG A 92 -30.90 50.13 -0.65
N SER A 93 -31.42 50.88 -1.62
CA SER A 93 -32.87 51.01 -1.84
C SER A 93 -33.54 49.87 -2.63
N TRP A 94 -32.79 48.91 -3.18
CA TRP A 94 -33.37 47.95 -4.14
C TRP A 94 -34.07 46.70 -3.54
N TRP A 95 -33.96 46.44 -2.23
CA TRP A 95 -34.66 45.32 -1.57
C TRP A 95 -36.04 45.70 -1.00
N ARG A 96 -36.63 46.81 -1.46
CA ARG A 96 -38.02 47.17 -1.15
C ARG A 96 -38.94 46.88 -2.34
N TRP A 97 -39.07 45.60 -2.69
CA TRP A 97 -40.29 45.07 -3.32
C TRP A 97 -40.37 43.55 -3.15
#